data_AF-A0A919BHF6-F1
#
_entry.id   AF-A0A919BHF6-F1
#
_cell.length_a   1.000
_cell.length_b   1.000
_cell.length_c   1.000
_cell.angle_alpha   90.00
_cell.angle_beta   90.00
_cell.angle_gamma   90.00
#
_symmetry.space_group_name_H-M   'P 1'
#
loop_
_entity.id
_entity.type
_entity.pdbx_description
1 polymer ?
#
loop_
_entity_poly.entity_id
_entity_poly.type
_entity_poly.pdbx_seq_one_letter_code
_entity_poly.pdbx_strand_id
1 'polypeptide(L)'
;MTEDSTGRPLCVLMAGLPGSGKTTLSRAFTARGFVRLCPDEEMFRRHGVYGVDFPRGTFPTLERPVLEEIAVELRDHLRAGRNVVVDHGFWTPDDRARWREIATDAGALVVLVYLEASHEELWARVSERNAKHAADPNSIYFSESDLTRYRNRFVPPQADEPHLVYGGDPDSVLKALGEAGLASER
;
A
#
# COMPACT_ATOMS: atom_id res chain seq x y z
N MET A 1 10.94 -23.13 26.09
CA MET A 1 10.46 -23.92 24.94
C MET A 1 8.97 -23.61 24.85
N THR A 2 8.65 -22.47 24.24
CA THR A 2 7.27 -22.05 23.99
C THR A 2 6.97 -22.46 22.56
N GLU A 3 6.07 -23.42 22.39
CA GLU A 3 5.51 -23.76 21.08
C GLU A 3 4.88 -22.50 20.49
N ASP A 4 5.56 -21.93 19.50
CA ASP A 4 5.07 -20.79 18.73
C ASP A 4 4.06 -21.33 17.72
N SER A 5 2.80 -21.41 18.14
CA SER A 5 1.68 -21.63 17.21
C SER A 5 1.46 -20.33 16.43
N THR A 6 2.39 -19.94 15.57
CA THR A 6 2.20 -18.77 14.71
C THR A 6 1.50 -19.22 13.45
N GLY A 7 0.18 -18.95 13.40
CA GLY A 7 -0.58 -18.99 12.16
C GLY A 7 0.12 -18.20 11.05
N ARG A 8 -0.16 -18.55 9.79
CA ARG A 8 0.47 -17.93 8.62
C ARG A 8 0.44 -16.39 8.73
N PRO A 9 1.58 -15.70 8.54
CA PRO A 9 1.62 -14.24 8.64
C PRO A 9 0.72 -13.60 7.58
N LEU A 10 0.10 -12.49 7.92
CA LEU A 10 -0.74 -11.71 7.02
C LEU A 10 0.12 -10.75 6.21
N CYS A 11 -0.10 -10.73 4.89
CA CYS A 11 0.43 -9.69 4.01
C CYS A 11 -0.73 -8.87 3.44
N VAL A 12 -0.82 -7.59 3.84
CA VAL A 12 -1.82 -6.66 3.32
C VAL A 12 -1.25 -5.85 2.17
N LEU A 13 -1.84 -6.01 0.99
CA LEU A 13 -1.59 -5.20 -0.20
C LEU A 13 -2.75 -4.22 -0.38
N MET A 14 -2.47 -3.02 -0.86
CA MET A 14 -3.50 -1.98 -1.03
C MET A 14 -3.61 -1.53 -2.49
N ALA A 15 -4.82 -1.56 -3.03
CA ALA A 15 -5.13 -0.96 -4.32
C ALA A 15 -5.78 0.41 -4.08
N GLY A 16 -5.15 1.50 -4.52
CA GLY A 16 -5.76 2.81 -4.38
C GLY A 16 -4.92 3.98 -4.89
N LEU A 17 -5.60 5.01 -5.37
CA LEU A 17 -4.98 6.23 -5.87
C LEU A 17 -4.49 7.15 -4.73
N PRO A 18 -3.61 8.13 -5.02
CA PRO A 18 -3.28 9.17 -4.04
C PRO A 18 -4.53 9.85 -3.50
N GLY A 19 -4.60 10.07 -2.18
CA GLY A 19 -5.79 10.61 -1.50
C GLY A 19 -6.81 9.56 -1.03
N SER A 20 -6.65 8.28 -1.39
CA SER A 20 -7.61 7.22 -1.02
C SER A 20 -7.56 6.80 0.46
N GLY A 21 -6.54 7.24 1.22
CA GLY A 21 -6.39 6.93 2.65
C GLY A 21 -5.43 5.78 2.99
N LYS A 22 -4.63 5.30 2.02
CA LYS A 22 -3.65 4.20 2.22
C LYS A 22 -2.74 4.41 3.42
N THR A 23 -2.12 5.59 3.52
CA THR A 23 -1.22 5.92 4.63
C THR A 23 -1.94 5.93 5.99
N THR A 24 -3.22 6.33 6.02
CA THR A 24 -4.03 6.25 7.25
C THR A 24 -4.26 4.80 7.65
N LEU A 25 -4.66 3.96 6.68
CA LEU A 25 -4.91 2.54 6.92
C LEU A 25 -3.62 1.79 7.31
N SER A 26 -2.50 2.00 6.63
CA SER A 26 -1.22 1.35 6.95
C SER A 26 -0.67 1.77 8.32
N ARG A 27 -0.91 3.01 8.76
CA ARG A 27 -0.58 3.44 10.13
C ARG A 27 -1.45 2.75 11.18
N ALA A 28 -2.74 2.55 10.91
CA ALA A 28 -3.62 1.78 11.79
C ALA A 28 -3.15 0.31 11.93
N PHE A 29 -2.69 -0.31 10.84
CA PHE A 29 -2.04 -1.62 10.89
C PHE A 29 -0.78 -1.63 11.74
N THR A 30 0.07 -0.61 11.60
CA THR A 30 1.30 -0.47 12.39
C THR A 30 0.99 -0.39 13.89
N ALA A 31 -0.06 0.33 14.27
CA ALA A 31 -0.53 0.41 15.66
C ALA A 31 -1.01 -0.95 16.22
N ARG A 32 -1.25 -1.94 15.35
CA ARG A 32 -1.59 -3.33 15.70
C ARG A 32 -0.42 -4.30 15.53
N GLY A 33 0.81 -3.78 15.37
CA GLY A 33 2.03 -4.59 15.32
C GLY A 33 2.44 -5.06 13.92
N PHE A 34 1.78 -4.60 12.86
CA PHE A 34 2.25 -4.87 11.50
C PHE A 34 3.52 -4.10 11.21
N VAL A 35 4.43 -4.72 10.45
CA VAL A 35 5.53 -4.02 9.81
C VAL A 35 4.98 -3.27 8.60
N ARG A 36 5.40 -2.02 8.43
CA ARG A 36 4.98 -1.16 7.33
C ARG A 36 6.14 -0.94 6.37
N LEU A 37 5.99 -1.41 5.14
CA LEU A 37 6.95 -1.17 4.07
C LEU A 37 6.37 -0.12 3.12
N CYS A 38 7.09 0.99 2.91
CA CYS A 38 6.60 2.11 2.10
C CYS A 38 7.63 2.48 1.02
N PRO A 39 7.50 1.95 -0.22
CA PRO A 39 8.36 2.32 -1.34
C PRO A 39 8.39 3.83 -1.61
N ASP A 40 7.26 4.52 -1.42
CA ASP A 40 7.15 5.96 -1.68
C ASP A 40 8.03 6.79 -0.71
N GLU A 41 8.14 6.38 0.56
CA GLU A 41 9.05 7.01 1.53
C GLU A 41 10.52 6.70 1.22
N GLU A 42 10.83 5.50 0.73
CA GLU A 42 12.18 5.15 0.28
C GLU A 42 12.59 5.99 -0.93
N MET A 43 11.69 6.15 -1.90
CA MET A 43 11.87 7.00 -3.06
C MET A 43 12.16 8.45 -2.66
N PHE A 44 11.37 9.00 -1.73
CA PHE A 44 11.60 10.34 -1.21
C PHE A 44 12.96 10.45 -0.50
N ARG A 45 13.32 9.48 0.34
CA ARG A 45 14.59 9.51 1.09
C ARG A 45 15.82 9.46 0.19
N ARG A 46 15.77 8.69 -0.90
CA ARG A 46 16.91 8.49 -1.83
C ARG A 46 17.02 9.57 -2.90
N HIS A 47 15.88 10.06 -3.39
CA HIS A 47 15.83 10.86 -4.61
C HIS A 47 15.16 12.22 -4.41
N GLY A 48 14.54 12.48 -3.26
CA GLY A 48 13.83 13.71 -2.97
C GLY A 48 12.43 13.76 -3.59
N VAL A 49 11.96 14.97 -3.86
CA VAL A 49 10.61 15.27 -4.34
C VAL A 49 10.50 15.03 -5.84
N TYR A 50 9.55 14.17 -6.25
CA TYR A 50 9.23 13.91 -7.65
C TYR A 50 8.87 15.20 -8.41
N GLY A 51 9.53 15.45 -9.54
CA GLY A 51 9.30 16.63 -10.35
C GLY A 51 9.96 17.92 -9.84
N VAL A 52 10.65 17.85 -8.71
CA VAL A 52 11.51 18.94 -8.19
C VAL A 52 12.97 18.49 -8.21
N ASP A 53 13.30 17.43 -7.46
CA ASP A 53 14.68 16.94 -7.31
C ASP A 53 15.08 15.98 -8.43
N PHE A 54 14.11 15.34 -9.08
CA PHE A 54 14.35 14.50 -10.24
C PHE A 54 13.25 14.62 -11.32
N PRO A 55 13.61 14.49 -12.62
CA PRO A 55 12.67 14.68 -13.72
C PRO A 55 11.52 13.67 -13.72
N ARG A 56 10.35 14.11 -14.19
CA ARG A 56 9.14 13.28 -14.21
C ARG A 56 9.27 11.97 -14.99
N GLY A 57 10.18 11.91 -15.96
CA GLY A 57 10.42 10.74 -16.82
C GLY A 57 11.35 9.67 -16.25
N THR A 58 12.13 9.97 -15.19
CA THR A 58 13.08 9.01 -14.62
C THR A 58 12.48 8.14 -13.52
N PHE A 59 11.30 8.50 -13.01
CA PHE A 59 10.66 7.82 -11.88
C PHE A 59 10.58 6.30 -12.03
N PRO A 60 10.11 5.70 -13.14
CA PRO A 60 10.06 4.24 -13.26
C PRO A 60 11.44 3.57 -13.18
N THR A 61 12.50 4.26 -13.60
CA THR A 61 13.87 3.73 -13.55
C THR A 61 14.43 3.75 -12.13
N LEU A 62 14.09 4.78 -11.35
CA LEU A 62 14.49 4.94 -9.96
C LEU A 62 13.65 4.07 -9.01
N GLU A 63 12.36 3.90 -9.31
CA GLU A 63 11.42 3.12 -8.49
C GLU A 63 11.68 1.62 -8.57
N ARG A 64 12.08 1.10 -9.74
CA ARG A 64 12.33 -0.34 -9.91
C ARG A 64 13.28 -0.95 -8.87
N PRO A 65 14.51 -0.45 -8.65
CA PRO A 65 15.40 -1.02 -7.63
C PRO A 65 14.83 -0.88 -6.21
N VAL A 66 14.11 0.21 -5.91
CA VAL A 66 13.43 0.38 -4.62
C VAL A 66 12.37 -0.70 -4.42
N LEU A 67 11.52 -0.97 -5.42
CA LEU A 67 10.51 -2.02 -5.33
C LEU A 67 11.13 -3.42 -5.21
N GLU A 68 12.25 -3.67 -5.86
CA GLU A 68 12.98 -4.94 -5.75
C GLU A 68 13.53 -5.15 -4.33
N GLU A 69 14.11 -4.13 -3.73
CA GLU A 69 14.60 -4.17 -2.35
C GLU A 69 13.45 -4.34 -1.34
N ILE A 70 12.34 -3.61 -1.50
CA ILE A 70 11.16 -3.77 -0.65
C ILE A 70 10.58 -5.19 -0.80
N ALA A 71 10.62 -5.78 -2.00
CA ALA A 71 10.19 -7.16 -2.20
C ALA A 71 11.10 -8.19 -1.51
N VAL A 72 12.39 -7.90 -1.32
CA VAL A 72 13.30 -8.73 -0.51
C VAL A 72 12.94 -8.58 0.97
N GLU A 73 12.84 -7.34 1.45
CA GLU A 73 12.47 -7.05 2.83
C GLU A 73 11.11 -7.66 3.21
N LEU A 74 10.11 -7.57 2.33
CA LEU A 74 8.81 -8.23 2.49
C LEU A 74 8.96 -9.73 2.78
N ARG A 75 9.77 -10.44 1.97
CA ARG A 75 9.99 -11.88 2.17
C ARG A 75 10.64 -12.16 3.51
N ASP A 76 11.63 -11.37 3.92
CA ASP A 76 12.35 -11.56 5.18
C ASP A 76 11.44 -11.30 6.40
N HIS A 77 10.55 -10.31 6.32
CA HIS A 77 9.54 -10.07 7.34
C HIS A 77 8.53 -11.20 7.46
N LEU A 78 7.97 -11.65 6.34
CA LEU A 78 6.98 -12.73 6.31
C LEU A 78 7.59 -14.06 6.77
N ARG A 79 8.79 -14.42 6.30
CA ARG A 79 9.49 -15.65 6.76
C ARG A 79 9.82 -15.64 8.24
N ALA A 80 9.96 -14.46 8.84
CA ALA A 80 10.13 -14.28 10.28
C ALA A 80 8.79 -14.29 11.05
N GLY A 81 7.67 -14.66 10.41
CA GLY A 81 6.35 -14.74 11.04
C GLY A 81 5.69 -13.38 11.31
N ARG A 82 6.22 -12.28 10.74
CA ARG A 82 5.68 -10.93 10.99
C ARG A 82 4.60 -10.58 10.00
N ASN A 83 3.50 -10.03 10.49
CA ASN A 83 2.47 -9.44 9.63
C ASN A 83 3.02 -8.16 8.98
N VAL A 84 2.73 -7.97 7.68
CA VAL A 84 3.24 -6.85 6.89
C VAL A 84 2.12 -6.15 6.16
N VAL A 85 2.16 -4.82 6.11
CA VAL A 85 1.39 -3.99 5.19
C VAL A 85 2.35 -3.29 4.25
N VAL A 86 2.09 -3.39 2.94
CA VAL A 86 2.84 -2.64 1.93
C VAL A 86 2.06 -1.36 1.60
N ASP A 87 2.53 -0.21 2.10
CA ASP A 87 1.95 1.11 1.81
C ASP A 87 2.38 1.59 0.42
N HIS A 88 1.86 0.89 -0.58
CA HIS A 88 1.99 1.20 -2.00
C HIS A 88 0.64 0.99 -2.69
N GLY A 89 0.41 1.68 -3.80
CA GLY A 89 -0.92 1.80 -4.41
C GLY A 89 -1.38 0.65 -5.31
N PHE A 90 -0.48 -0.25 -5.73
CA PHE A 90 -0.72 -1.36 -6.68
C PHE A 90 -1.82 -1.13 -7.72
N TRP A 91 -1.49 -0.38 -8.77
CA TRP A 91 -2.49 0.14 -9.71
C TRP A 91 -2.91 -0.83 -10.81
N THR A 92 -2.10 -1.85 -11.11
CA THR A 92 -2.36 -2.79 -12.20
C THR A 92 -2.62 -4.20 -11.68
N PRO A 93 -3.38 -5.04 -12.41
CA PRO A 93 -3.57 -6.44 -12.03
C PRO A 93 -2.23 -7.19 -12.00
N ASP A 94 -1.32 -6.90 -12.93
CA ASP A 94 0.01 -7.53 -13.00
C ASP A 94 0.86 -7.22 -11.77
N ASP A 95 0.86 -5.97 -11.29
CA ASP A 95 1.56 -5.60 -10.06
C ASP A 95 0.96 -6.34 -8.85
N ARG A 96 -0.37 -6.40 -8.75
CA ARG A 96 -1.06 -7.11 -7.66
C ARG A 96 -0.79 -8.61 -7.70
N ALA A 97 -0.80 -9.22 -8.88
CA ALA A 97 -0.50 -10.64 -9.07
C ALA A 97 0.95 -10.95 -8.65
N ARG A 98 1.91 -10.16 -9.14
CA ARG A 98 3.34 -10.30 -8.79
C ARG A 98 3.57 -10.20 -7.29
N TRP A 99 3.01 -9.18 -6.63
CA TRP A 99 3.23 -9.00 -5.18
C TRP A 99 2.48 -10.02 -4.33
N ARG A 100 1.32 -10.49 -4.80
CA ARG A 100 0.62 -11.63 -4.17
C ARG A 100 1.47 -12.90 -4.24
N GLU A 101 2.09 -13.20 -5.38
CA GLU A 101 2.99 -14.34 -5.55
C GLU A 101 4.19 -14.24 -4.59
N ILE A 102 4.88 -13.10 -4.56
CA ILE A 102 6.02 -12.84 -3.66
C ILE A 102 5.66 -13.14 -2.19
N ALA A 103 4.51 -12.68 -1.72
CA ALA A 103 4.07 -12.87 -0.35
C ALA A 103 3.60 -14.31 -0.08
N THR A 104 2.91 -14.93 -1.04
CA THR A 104 2.44 -16.33 -0.94
C THR A 104 3.62 -17.30 -0.87
N ASP A 105 4.65 -17.09 -1.70
CA ASP A 105 5.89 -17.86 -1.69
C ASP A 105 6.69 -17.70 -0.39
N ALA A 106 6.48 -16.60 0.33
CA ALA A 106 7.03 -16.37 1.66
C ALA A 106 6.19 -17.01 2.78
N GLY A 107 5.13 -17.73 2.45
CA GLY A 107 4.26 -18.44 3.39
C GLY A 107 3.11 -17.61 3.96
N ALA A 108 2.86 -16.41 3.43
CA ALA A 108 1.85 -15.50 3.95
C ALA A 108 0.44 -15.78 3.42
N LEU A 109 -0.56 -15.44 4.23
CA LEU A 109 -1.92 -15.24 3.76
C LEU A 109 -2.03 -13.80 3.22
N VAL A 110 -2.23 -13.67 1.91
CA VAL A 110 -2.29 -12.37 1.24
C VAL A 110 -3.73 -11.84 1.23
N VAL A 111 -3.91 -10.59 1.68
CA VAL A 111 -5.18 -9.89 1.60
C VAL A 111 -5.02 -8.60 0.82
N LEU A 112 -5.83 -8.46 -0.23
CA LEU A 112 -5.93 -7.24 -1.01
C LEU A 112 -7.01 -6.34 -0.42
N VAL A 113 -6.67 -5.09 -0.13
CA VAL A 113 -7.63 -4.07 0.31
C VAL A 113 -7.76 -3.03 -0.79
N TYR A 114 -8.96 -2.87 -1.33
CA TYR A 114 -9.31 -1.86 -2.32
C TYR A 114 -9.83 -0.60 -1.61
N LEU A 115 -9.11 0.50 -1.77
CA LEU A 115 -9.51 1.82 -1.28
C LEU A 115 -10.22 2.57 -2.40
N GLU A 116 -11.48 2.20 -2.60
CA GLU A 116 -12.35 2.83 -3.57
C GLU A 116 -12.66 4.28 -3.16
N ALA A 117 -12.54 5.19 -4.12
CA ALA A 117 -12.93 6.58 -3.97
C ALA A 117 -13.16 7.18 -5.36
N SER A 118 -14.18 8.03 -5.46
CA SER A 118 -14.45 8.83 -6.66
C SER A 118 -13.34 9.84 -6.91
N HIS A 119 -13.23 10.34 -8.14
CA HIS A 119 -12.27 11.39 -8.46
C HIS A 119 -12.49 12.64 -7.62
N GLU A 120 -13.75 13.05 -7.41
CA GLU A 120 -14.12 14.21 -6.62
C GLU A 120 -13.66 14.08 -5.16
N GLU A 121 -13.90 12.93 -4.52
CA GLU A 121 -13.46 12.68 -3.14
C GLU A 121 -11.93 12.69 -3.02
N LEU A 122 -11.24 12.04 -3.97
CA LEU A 122 -9.78 12.04 -4.01
C LEU A 122 -9.24 13.46 -4.16
N TRP A 123 -9.82 14.24 -5.06
CA TRP A 123 -9.38 15.61 -5.32
C TRP A 123 -9.67 16.54 -4.15
N ALA A 124 -10.83 16.42 -3.51
CA ALA A 124 -11.16 17.20 -2.31
C ALA A 124 -10.11 16.97 -1.20
N ARG A 125 -9.77 15.71 -0.92
CA ARG A 125 -8.76 15.34 0.08
C ARG A 125 -7.37 15.82 -0.30
N VAL A 126 -6.97 15.64 -1.56
CA VAL A 126 -5.66 16.09 -2.06
C VAL A 126 -5.54 17.61 -2.00
N SER A 127 -6.60 18.33 -2.40
CA SER A 127 -6.64 19.80 -2.38
C SER A 127 -6.55 20.35 -0.96
N GLU A 128 -7.27 19.75 -0.01
CA GLU A 128 -7.16 20.13 1.39
C GLU A 128 -5.74 19.89 1.93
N ARG A 129 -5.12 18.76 1.55
CA ARG A 129 -3.73 18.46 1.85
C ARG A 129 -2.81 19.57 1.30
N ASN A 130 -2.92 19.86 0.00
CA ASN A 130 -2.16 20.91 -0.70
C ASN A 130 -2.30 22.28 -0.05
N ALA A 131 -3.52 22.66 0.39
CA ALA A 131 -3.75 23.92 1.09
C ALA A 131 -3.03 23.97 2.46
N LYS A 132 -2.99 22.86 3.19
CA LYS A 132 -2.21 22.73 4.43
C LYS A 132 -0.69 22.66 4.17
N HIS A 133 -0.26 22.37 2.94
CA HIS A 133 1.14 22.21 2.53
C HIS A 133 1.87 23.51 2.22
N ALA A 134 1.20 24.64 2.05
CA ALA A 134 1.87 25.93 1.89
C ALA A 134 2.81 26.31 3.08
N ALA A 135 2.76 25.54 4.18
CA ALA A 135 3.58 25.69 5.38
C ALA A 135 4.62 24.56 5.62
N ASP A 136 4.75 23.54 4.74
CA ASP A 136 5.66 22.40 4.93
C ASP A 136 6.53 22.13 3.67
N PRO A 137 7.85 22.41 3.69
CA PRO A 137 8.74 22.25 2.54
C PRO A 137 8.93 20.81 2.04
N ASN A 138 8.52 19.80 2.81
CA ASN A 138 8.71 18.39 2.45
C ASN A 138 7.51 17.77 1.74
N SER A 139 6.43 18.53 1.51
CA SER A 139 5.22 17.97 0.91
C SER A 139 5.18 18.10 -0.62
N ILE A 140 4.83 16.99 -1.28
CA ILE A 140 4.67 16.91 -2.73
C ILE A 140 3.37 17.61 -3.14
N TYR A 141 3.47 18.74 -3.84
CA TYR A 141 2.31 19.33 -4.52
C TYR A 141 1.77 18.36 -5.56
N PHE A 142 0.48 18.03 -5.46
CA PHE A 142 -0.17 17.08 -6.35
C PHE A 142 -1.32 17.75 -7.09
N SER A 143 -1.19 17.94 -8.41
CA SER A 143 -2.21 18.64 -9.21
C SER A 143 -3.41 17.74 -9.56
N GLU A 144 -4.55 18.35 -9.91
CA GLU A 144 -5.72 17.61 -10.41
C GLU A 144 -5.41 16.90 -11.73
N SER A 145 -4.55 17.51 -12.55
CA SER A 145 -4.08 16.91 -13.80
C SER A 145 -3.25 15.65 -13.55
N ASP A 146 -2.44 15.63 -12.47
CA ASP A 146 -1.72 14.42 -12.04
C ASP A 146 -2.70 13.34 -11.58
N LEU A 147 -3.73 13.71 -10.81
CA LEU A 147 -4.77 12.78 -10.36
C LEU A 147 -5.52 12.15 -11.54
N THR A 148 -5.89 12.96 -12.52
CA THR A 148 -6.53 12.50 -13.76
C THR A 148 -5.63 11.55 -14.53
N ARG A 149 -4.35 11.91 -14.72
CA ARG A 149 -3.37 11.05 -15.38
C ARG A 149 -3.19 9.71 -14.66
N TYR A 150 -3.20 9.71 -13.33
CA TYR A 150 -3.04 8.50 -12.53
C TYR A 150 -4.28 7.62 -12.58
N ARG A 151 -5.48 8.22 -12.54
CA ARG A 151 -6.75 7.50 -12.71
C ARG A 151 -6.79 6.75 -14.05
N ASN A 152 -6.32 7.35 -15.14
CA ASN A 152 -6.27 6.68 -16.44
C ASN A 152 -5.31 5.47 -16.50
N ARG A 153 -4.40 5.33 -15.53
CA ARG A 153 -3.47 4.20 -15.40
C ARG A 153 -3.92 3.17 -14.36
N PHE A 154 -4.91 3.52 -13.55
CA PHE A 154 -5.40 2.67 -12.47
C PHE A 154 -6.48 1.72 -12.98
N VAL A 155 -6.25 0.43 -12.78
CA VAL A 155 -7.23 -0.62 -13.06
C VAL A 155 -7.74 -1.13 -11.71
N PRO A 156 -8.99 -0.84 -11.33
CA PRO A 156 -9.54 -1.29 -10.06
C PRO A 156 -9.55 -2.82 -9.99
N PRO A 157 -9.39 -3.43 -8.80
CA PRO A 157 -9.58 -4.87 -8.62
C PRO A 157 -10.94 -5.32 -9.15
N GLN A 158 -10.96 -6.43 -9.88
CA GLN A 158 -12.17 -7.01 -10.46
C GLN A 158 -12.69 -8.17 -9.58
N ALA A 159 -13.84 -8.73 -9.96
CA ALA A 159 -14.51 -9.78 -9.19
C ALA A 159 -13.69 -11.08 -9.06
N ASP A 160 -12.80 -11.35 -10.00
CA ASP A 160 -11.86 -12.48 -10.01
C ASP A 160 -10.60 -12.24 -9.17
N GLU A 161 -10.45 -11.04 -8.59
CA GLU A 161 -9.39 -10.70 -7.65
C GLU A 161 -9.98 -10.50 -6.25
N PRO A 162 -10.07 -11.54 -5.39
CA PRO A 162 -10.62 -11.41 -4.05
C PRO A 162 -9.99 -10.27 -3.26
N HIS A 163 -10.83 -9.34 -2.78
CA HIS A 163 -10.41 -8.15 -2.06
C HIS A 163 -11.46 -7.70 -1.03
N LEU A 164 -11.00 -6.93 -0.05
CA LEU A 164 -11.84 -6.20 0.89
C LEU A 164 -11.97 -4.75 0.42
N VAL A 165 -13.17 -4.18 0.47
CA VAL A 165 -13.38 -2.76 0.18
C VAL A 165 -13.22 -1.95 1.46
N TYR A 166 -12.36 -0.94 1.44
CA TYR A 166 -12.12 -0.06 2.57
C TYR A 166 -13.15 1.07 2.62
N GLY A 167 -14.09 0.99 3.57
CA GLY A 167 -15.13 2.01 3.79
C GLY A 167 -14.69 3.23 4.59
N GLY A 168 -13.38 3.44 4.80
CA GLY A 168 -12.86 4.57 5.59
C GLY A 168 -12.66 4.29 7.08
N ASP A 169 -13.05 3.11 7.56
CA ASP A 169 -12.82 2.64 8.94
C ASP A 169 -11.77 1.51 8.97
N PRO A 170 -10.58 1.74 9.55
CA PRO A 170 -9.55 0.71 9.68
C PRO A 170 -9.98 -0.49 10.53
N ASP A 171 -10.83 -0.29 11.54
CA ASP A 171 -11.24 -1.36 12.45
C ASP A 171 -12.07 -2.42 11.74
N SER A 172 -12.91 -2.01 10.78
CA SER A 172 -13.66 -2.92 9.91
C SER A 172 -12.76 -3.86 9.11
N VAL A 173 -11.65 -3.35 8.54
CA VAL A 173 -10.68 -4.18 7.81
C VAL A 173 -9.92 -5.11 8.76
N LEU A 174 -9.48 -4.58 9.90
CA LEU A 174 -8.76 -5.36 10.92
C LEU A 174 -9.60 -6.52 11.46
N LYS A 175 -10.91 -6.29 11.67
CA LYS A 175 -11.85 -7.34 12.08
C LYS A 175 -11.97 -8.44 11.02
N ALA A 176 -12.17 -8.06 9.74
CA ALA A 176 -12.26 -9.02 8.64
C ALA A 176 -10.98 -9.86 8.51
N LEU A 177 -9.82 -9.26 8.75
CA LEU A 177 -8.53 -9.97 8.77
C LEU A 177 -8.39 -10.94 9.94
N GLY A 178 -8.86 -10.56 11.13
CA GLY A 178 -8.90 -11.46 12.29
C GLY A 178 -9.75 -12.70 12.03
N GLU A 179 -10.90 -12.53 11.39
CA GLU A 179 -11.79 -13.64 11.00
C GLU A 179 -11.14 -14.55 9.93
N ALA A 180 -10.44 -13.96 8.95
CA ALA A 180 -9.73 -14.71 7.91
C ALA A 180 -8.52 -15.49 8.44
N GLY A 181 -7.78 -14.93 9.40
CA GLY A 181 -6.67 -15.60 10.10
C GLY A 181 -7.14 -16.83 10.88
N LEU A 182 -8.20 -16.67 11.69
CA LEU A 182 -8.79 -17.75 12.48
C LEU A 182 -9.42 -18.86 11.62
N ALA A 183 -9.93 -18.53 10.42
CA ALA A 183 -10.50 -19.52 9.51
C ALA A 183 -9.44 -20.41 8.83
N SER A 184 -8.18 -19.95 8.73
CA SER A 184 -7.07 -20.68 8.10
C SER A 184 -6.34 -21.65 9.05
N GLU A 185 -6.71 -21.65 10.34
CA GLU A 185 -6.17 -22.53 11.39
C GLU A 185 -7.03 -23.79 11.64
N ARG A 186 -8.11 -23.99 10.86
CA ARG A 186 -9.01 -25.16 10.95
C ARG A 186 -8.79 -26.17 9.84
#